data_AF-A0A949M759-F1
#
_entry.id   AF-A0A949M759-F1
#
_cell.length_a   1.000
_cell.length_b   1.000
_cell.length_c   1.000
_cell.angle_alpha   90.00
_cell.angle_beta   90.00
_cell.angle_gamma   90.00
#
_symmetry.space_group_name_H-M   'P 1'
#
loop_
_entity.id
_entity.type
_entity.pdbx_description
1 polymer ?
#
loop_
_entity_poly.entity_id
_entity_poly.type
_entity_poly.pdbx_seq_one_letter_code
_entity_poly.pdbx_strand_id
1 'polypeptide(L)'
;MSKELSKAQRIRLYMENNPQARNRDVVEALKQFSVTAADVANVKSIAKRQGGGSSSRSEAPVATAAKRPVSPSTSISSPGSSITLPELEAGVAFVKTAGSIMRAKHLLIIIEQIKAC
;
A
#
# COMPACT_ATOMS: atom_id res chain seq x y z
N MET A 1 7.16 -28.14 -23.11
CA MET A 1 6.15 -27.11 -22.80
C MET A 1 6.59 -26.36 -21.54
N SER A 2 7.47 -25.38 -21.69
CA SER A 2 7.99 -24.61 -20.55
C SER A 2 6.89 -23.70 -20.03
N LYS A 3 6.26 -24.05 -18.90
CA LYS A 3 5.33 -23.16 -18.20
C LYS A 3 6.13 -21.91 -17.81
N GLU A 4 5.93 -20.81 -18.53
CA GLU A 4 6.44 -19.52 -18.11
C GLU A 4 5.87 -19.22 -16.73
N LEU A 5 6.72 -19.32 -15.71
CA LEU A 5 6.31 -19.07 -14.33
C LEU A 5 5.76 -17.65 -14.26
N SER A 6 4.51 -17.51 -13.79
CA SER A 6 3.90 -16.21 -13.53
C SER A 6 4.77 -15.42 -12.56
N LYS A 7 4.76 -14.08 -12.67
CA LYS A 7 5.54 -13.18 -11.81
C LYS A 7 5.37 -13.51 -10.32
N ALA A 8 4.13 -13.76 -9.90
CA ALA A 8 3.80 -14.15 -8.53
C ALA A 8 4.41 -15.50 -8.12
N GLN A 9 4.49 -16.44 -9.05
CA GLN A 9 5.05 -17.77 -8.81
C GLN A 9 6.58 -17.72 -8.67
N ARG A 10 7.26 -16.85 -9.44
CA ARG A 10 8.69 -16.58 -9.27
C ARG A 10 9.00 -15.95 -7.91
N ILE A 11 8.18 -14.99 -7.48
CA ILE A 11 8.33 -14.36 -6.16
C ILE A 11 8.19 -15.40 -5.05
N ARG A 12 7.15 -16.25 -5.12
CA ARG A 12 6.92 -17.29 -4.11
C ARG A 12 8.10 -18.25 -4.00
N LEU A 13 8.59 -18.73 -5.14
CA LEU A 13 9.70 -19.69 -5.21
C LEU A 13 11.02 -19.07 -4.72
N TYR A 14 11.26 -17.79 -5.04
CA TYR A 14 12.42 -17.07 -4.54
C TYR A 14 12.37 -16.84 -3.03
N MET A 15 11.18 -16.52 -2.49
CA MET A 15 10.96 -16.34 -1.04
C MET A 15 11.02 -17.66 -0.26
N GLU A 16 10.58 -18.77 -0.86
CA GLU A 16 10.71 -20.11 -0.27
C GLU A 16 12.17 -20.54 -0.16
N ASN A 17 12.97 -20.27 -1.19
CA ASN A 17 14.41 -20.56 -1.18
C ASN A 17 15.22 -19.58 -0.30
N ASN A 18 14.68 -18.37 -0.03
CA ASN A 18 15.35 -17.33 0.75
C ASN A 18 14.41 -16.71 1.79
N PRO A 19 14.07 -17.43 2.88
CA PRO A 19 13.11 -16.96 3.88
C PRO A 19 13.58 -15.71 4.66
N GLN A 20 14.89 -15.44 4.67
CA GLN A 20 15.50 -14.27 5.32
C GLN A 20 15.63 -13.05 4.40
N ALA A 21 15.35 -13.18 3.09
CA ALA A 21 15.54 -12.10 2.14
C ALA A 21 14.60 -10.92 2.45
N ARG A 22 15.16 -9.70 2.45
CA ARG A 22 14.35 -8.49 2.60
C ARG A 22 13.62 -8.22 1.28
N ASN A 23 12.50 -7.50 1.36
CA ASN A 23 11.70 -7.17 0.17
C ASN A 23 12.53 -6.46 -0.92
N ARG A 24 13.58 -5.70 -0.54
CA ARG A 24 14.50 -5.05 -1.48
C ARG A 24 15.29 -6.07 -2.30
N ASP A 25 15.82 -7.11 -1.65
CA ASP A 25 16.66 -8.14 -2.28
C ASP A 25 15.85 -8.99 -3.25
N VAL A 26 14.59 -9.30 -2.90
CA VAL A 26 13.65 -10.02 -3.77
C VAL A 26 13.32 -9.21 -5.04
N VAL A 27 13.13 -7.89 -4.91
CA VAL A 27 12.87 -7.00 -6.04
C VAL A 27 14.11 -6.86 -6.92
N GLU A 28 15.30 -6.79 -6.33
CA GLU A 28 16.55 -6.72 -7.06
C GLU A 28 16.80 -8.00 -7.86
N ALA A 29 16.61 -9.17 -7.25
CA ALA A 29 16.75 -10.47 -7.90
C ALA A 29 15.70 -10.73 -9.00
N LEU A 30 14.49 -10.16 -8.87
CA LEU A 30 13.40 -10.34 -9.83
C LEU A 30 13.14 -9.12 -10.72
N LYS A 31 14.07 -8.17 -10.76
CA LYS A 31 13.96 -6.93 -11.55
C LYS A 31 13.77 -7.21 -13.04
N GLN A 32 14.42 -8.25 -13.57
CA GLN A 32 14.29 -8.69 -14.97
C GLN A 32 12.85 -9.05 -15.36
N PHE A 33 12.01 -9.43 -14.40
CA PHE A 33 10.61 -9.79 -14.63
C PHE A 33 9.65 -8.63 -14.34
N SER A 34 10.16 -7.41 -14.19
CA SER A 34 9.37 -6.21 -13.82
C SER A 34 8.53 -6.46 -12.56
N VAL A 35 9.14 -7.08 -11.55
CA VAL A 35 8.54 -7.29 -10.23
C VAL A 35 8.80 -6.06 -9.37
N THR A 36 7.75 -5.55 -8.74
CA THR A 36 7.82 -4.39 -7.86
C THR A 36 7.75 -4.79 -6.38
N ALA A 37 8.11 -3.86 -5.49
CA ALA A 37 7.97 -4.05 -4.05
C ALA A 37 6.51 -4.31 -3.63
N ALA A 38 5.54 -3.74 -4.36
CA ALA A 38 4.13 -3.98 -4.16
C ALA A 38 3.75 -5.44 -4.47
N ASP A 39 4.27 -6.00 -5.57
CA ASP A 39 4.03 -7.40 -5.94
C ASP A 39 4.58 -8.36 -4.88
N VAL A 40 5.79 -8.10 -4.36
CA VAL A 40 6.40 -8.92 -3.30
C VAL A 40 5.59 -8.83 -2.00
N ALA A 41 5.13 -7.64 -1.62
CA ALA A 41 4.28 -7.44 -0.44
C ALA A 41 2.93 -8.14 -0.59
N ASN A 42 2.31 -8.07 -1.77
CA ASN A 42 1.05 -8.73 -2.07
C ASN A 42 1.20 -10.26 -1.99
N VAL A 43 2.22 -10.83 -2.62
CA VAL A 43 2.49 -12.28 -2.56
C VAL A 43 2.77 -12.72 -1.13
N LYS A 44 3.55 -11.96 -0.35
CA LYS A 44 3.83 -12.24 1.07
C LYS A 44 2.57 -12.19 1.93
N SER A 45 1.70 -11.21 1.70
CA SER A 45 0.41 -11.06 2.38
C SER A 45 -0.52 -12.23 2.05
N ILE A 46 -0.61 -12.62 0.78
CA ILE A 46 -1.41 -13.78 0.33
C ILE A 46 -0.85 -15.08 0.92
N ALA A 47 0.47 -15.27 0.92
CA ALA A 47 1.11 -16.45 1.51
C ALA A 47 0.85 -16.54 3.03
N LYS A 48 0.92 -15.42 3.75
CA LYS A 48 0.59 -15.35 5.18
C LYS A 48 -0.89 -15.67 5.45
N ARG A 49 -1.81 -15.17 4.61
CA ARG A 49 -3.25 -15.48 4.70
C ARG A 49 -3.57 -16.93 4.36
N GLN A 50 -2.76 -17.59 3.52
CA GLN A 50 -2.92 -19.00 3.19
C GLN A 50 -2.28 -19.94 4.24
N GLY A 51 -1.22 -19.50 4.93
CA GLY A 51 -0.54 -20.28 5.97
C GLY A 51 -1.22 -20.26 7.34
N GLY A 52 -2.11 -19.30 7.59
CA GLY A 52 -2.98 -19.27 8.78
C GLY A 52 -4.37 -19.77 8.41
N GLY A 53 -4.66 -21.05 8.65
CA GLY A 53 -5.98 -21.63 8.38
C GLY A 53 -7.12 -20.90 9.11
N SER A 54 -8.25 -20.79 8.41
CA SER A 54 -9.61 -20.45 8.86
C SER A 54 -9.87 -19.07 9.49
N SER A 55 -10.44 -18.16 8.68
CA SER A 55 -11.75 -17.60 9.01
C SER A 55 -12.47 -17.07 7.76
N SER A 56 -13.57 -17.74 7.45
CA SER A 56 -14.77 -17.29 6.71
C SER A 56 -14.63 -16.79 5.26
N ARG A 57 -15.04 -17.66 4.34
CA ARG A 57 -15.59 -17.34 3.01
C ARG A 57 -17.10 -17.65 3.14
N SER A 58 -17.97 -16.67 3.17
CA SER A 58 -18.93 -16.31 2.11
C SER A 58 -20.09 -15.60 2.84
N GLU A 59 -20.63 -14.47 2.39
CA GLU A 59 -21.63 -14.43 1.32
C GLU A 59 -21.63 -13.06 0.64
N ALA A 60 -21.76 -13.06 -0.69
CA ALA A 60 -22.15 -11.89 -1.46
C ALA A 60 -23.66 -11.62 -1.27
N PRO A 61 -24.15 -10.45 -1.72
CA PRO A 61 -24.93 -10.56 -2.96
C PRO A 61 -24.61 -9.45 -3.97
N VAL A 62 -24.78 -9.85 -5.24
CA VAL A 62 -24.79 -9.02 -6.43
C VAL A 62 -26.09 -8.22 -6.47
N ALA A 63 -26.04 -6.90 -6.67
CA ALA A 63 -27.10 -6.15 -7.34
C ALA A 63 -26.62 -4.76 -7.79
N THR A 64 -26.58 -4.58 -9.10
CA THR A 64 -26.70 -3.33 -9.84
C THR A 64 -27.69 -2.33 -9.20
N ALA A 65 -27.29 -1.07 -9.05
CA ALA A 65 -27.95 0.08 -9.69
C ALA A 65 -27.58 1.43 -9.02
N ALA A 66 -27.21 2.37 -9.89
CA ALA A 66 -27.56 3.79 -9.84
C ALA A 66 -26.84 4.76 -8.87
N LYS A 67 -26.35 5.83 -9.53
CA LYS A 67 -26.31 7.24 -9.09
C LYS A 67 -25.29 7.64 -8.02
N ARG A 68 -24.23 8.33 -8.49
CA ARG A 68 -24.09 9.81 -8.49
C ARG A 68 -22.60 10.17 -8.40
N PRO A 69 -22.09 11.18 -9.13
CA PRO A 69 -20.72 11.62 -8.93
C PRO A 69 -20.65 12.28 -7.56
N VAL A 70 -19.87 11.70 -6.65
CA VAL A 70 -19.51 12.36 -5.40
C VAL A 70 -18.10 12.89 -5.55
N SER A 71 -18.05 14.23 -5.52
CA SER A 71 -16.89 15.10 -5.45
C SER A 71 -15.79 14.58 -4.52
N PRO A 72 -14.52 15.01 -4.72
CA PRO A 72 -13.43 14.67 -3.81
C PRO A 72 -13.75 15.23 -2.42
N SER A 73 -14.28 14.38 -1.54
CA SER A 73 -14.53 14.74 -0.16
C SER A 73 -13.19 14.71 0.56
N THR A 74 -12.57 15.88 0.67
CA THR A 74 -11.53 16.18 1.66
C THR A 74 -12.16 16.16 3.05
N SER A 75 -12.54 14.98 3.54
CA SER A 75 -12.90 14.79 4.93
C SER A 75 -11.61 14.57 5.72
N ILE A 76 -11.10 15.66 6.29
CA ILE A 76 -10.06 15.64 7.32
C ILE A 76 -10.73 15.06 8.57
N SER A 77 -10.49 13.79 8.84
CA SER A 77 -10.88 13.18 10.11
C SER A 77 -10.02 13.77 11.24
N SER A 78 -10.68 14.37 12.23
CA SER A 78 -10.10 14.83 13.48
C SER A 78 -9.55 13.63 14.30
N PRO A 79 -8.48 13.80 15.12
CA PRO A 79 -7.61 12.71 15.50
C PRO A 79 -8.20 11.87 16.63
N GLY A 80 -8.78 10.73 16.26
CA GLY A 80 -9.17 9.65 17.17
C GLY A 80 -8.20 8.47 17.05
N SER A 81 -7.01 8.62 17.65
CA SER A 81 -6.08 7.57 18.11
C SER A 81 -5.65 6.44 17.15
N SER A 82 -5.94 6.51 15.86
CA SER A 82 -5.42 5.54 14.89
C SER A 82 -5.03 6.24 13.60
N ILE A 83 -3.80 6.76 13.56
CA ILE A 83 -3.18 7.17 12.29
C ILE A 83 -3.14 5.91 11.44
N THR A 84 -3.95 5.89 10.38
CA THR A 84 -4.02 4.73 9.50
C THR A 84 -2.79 4.71 8.59
N LEU A 85 -2.34 3.52 8.16
CA LEU A 85 -1.20 3.40 7.25
C LEU A 85 -1.34 4.29 5.98
N PRO A 86 -2.52 4.37 5.33
CA PRO A 86 -2.72 5.27 4.18
C PRO A 86 -2.50 6.75 4.50
N GLU A 87 -2.88 7.18 5.72
CA GLU A 87 -2.69 8.55 6.17
C GLU A 87 -1.22 8.87 6.43
N LEU A 88 -0.48 7.90 6.96
CA LEU A 88 0.97 8.01 7.10
C LEU A 88 1.67 8.08 5.74
N GLU A 89 1.24 7.26 4.77
CA GLU A 89 1.75 7.30 3.39
C GLU A 89 1.48 8.66 2.73
N ALA A 90 0.30 9.23 2.94
CA ALA A 90 -0.04 10.58 2.48
C ALA A 90 0.84 11.65 3.13
N GLY A 91 1.10 11.55 4.44
CA GLY A 91 2.02 12.43 5.16
C GLY A 91 3.47 12.34 4.63
N VAL A 92 3.94 11.12 4.33
CA VAL A 92 5.26 10.88 3.75
C VAL A 92 5.35 11.47 2.34
N ALA A 93 4.31 11.33 1.52
CA ALA A 93 4.24 11.93 0.19
C ALA A 93 4.31 13.47 0.27
N PHE A 94 3.58 14.08 1.20
CA PHE A 94 3.62 15.52 1.45
C PHE A 94 5.03 16.00 1.82
N VAL A 95 5.70 15.32 2.76
CA VAL A 95 7.08 15.65 3.16
C VAL A 95 8.06 15.51 2.01
N LYS A 96 7.91 14.49 1.15
CA LYS A 96 8.73 14.31 -0.06
C LYS A 96 8.55 15.47 -1.03
N THR A 97 7.32 15.91 -1.28
CA THR A 97 7.03 17.07 -2.14
C THR A 97 7.59 18.37 -1.56
N ALA A 98 7.55 18.54 -0.25
CA ALA A 98 8.16 19.69 0.42
C ALA A 98 9.70 19.68 0.35
N GLY A 99 10.33 18.52 0.14
CA GLY A 99 11.77 18.34 0.03
C GLY A 99 12.52 18.27 1.37
N SER A 100 11.86 18.62 2.48
CA SER A 100 12.40 18.49 3.84
C SER A 100 11.27 18.51 4.86
N ILE A 101 11.43 17.76 5.97
CA ILE A 101 10.48 17.76 7.10
C ILE A 101 10.33 19.17 7.68
N MET A 102 11.41 19.94 7.76
CA MET A 102 11.39 21.30 8.31
C MET A 102 10.57 22.25 7.41
N ARG A 103 10.71 22.11 6.09
CA ARG A 103 9.94 22.86 5.11
C ARG A 103 8.45 22.48 5.12
N ALA A 104 8.15 21.19 5.29
CA ALA A 104 6.78 20.69 5.47
C ALA A 104 6.13 21.29 6.72
N LYS A 105 6.84 21.36 7.85
CA LYS A 105 6.36 22.01 9.08
C LYS A 105 6.06 23.49 8.88
N HIS A 106 6.96 24.24 8.25
CA HIS A 106 6.72 25.65 7.96
C HIS A 106 5.50 25.86 7.06
N LEU A 107 5.28 25.00 6.05
CA LEU A 107 4.10 25.06 5.20
C LEU A 107 2.80 24.84 5.99
N LEU A 108 2.79 23.87 6.91
CA LEU A 108 1.61 23.61 7.75
C LEU A 108 1.28 24.82 8.64
N ILE A 109 2.29 25.47 9.23
CA ILE A 109 2.11 26.69 10.04
C ILE A 109 1.49 27.81 9.19
N ILE A 110 2.00 28.03 7.97
CA ILE A 110 1.47 29.06 7.07
C ILE A 110 0.02 28.76 6.68
N ILE A 111 -0.29 27.51 6.35
CA ILE A 111 -1.65 27.07 6.01
C ILE A 111 -2.61 27.29 7.19
N GLU A 112 -2.16 26.99 8.41
CA GLU A 112 -2.93 27.21 9.63
C GLU A 112 -3.22 28.70 9.88
N GLN A 113 -2.23 29.57 9.66
CA GLN A 113 -2.41 31.03 9.73
C GLN A 113 -3.42 31.54 8.69
N ILE A 114 -3.39 31.05 7.46
CA ILE A 114 -4.34 31.43 6.40
C ILE A 114 -5.77 31.02 6.78
N LYS A 115 -5.96 29.85 7.39
CA LYS A 115 -7.29 29.38 7.82
C LYS A 115 -7.83 30.10 9.05
N ALA A 116 -6.95 30.75 9.81
CA ALA A 116 -7.31 31.53 11.00
C ALA A 116 -7.68 32.99 10.68
N CYS A 117 -7.42 33.46 9.44
CA CYS A 117 -7.95 34.69 8.88
C CYS A 117 -9.29 34.44 8.18
#